data_AF-A0A356T861-F1
#
_entry.id   AF-A0A356T861-F1
#
_cell.length_a   1.000
_cell.length_b   1.000
_cell.length_c   1.000
_cell.angle_alpha   90.00
_cell.angle_beta   90.00
_cell.angle_gamma   90.00
#
_symmetry.space_group_name_H-M   'P 1'
#
loop_
_entity.id
_entity.type
_entity.pdbx_description
1 polymer ?
#
loop_
_entity_poly.entity_id
_entity_poly.type
_entity_poly.pdbx_seq_one_letter_code
_entity_poly.pdbx_strand_id
1 'polypeptide(L)'
;MPLLHHPPALRLRFRRQGPWSETCAGFVHYGRECRMNQKIGVILSLCSLVVGCVAPAGGADVGANAEALSREERRGRSLFQHETFGGNGRACETCHRLDNNGTIDPEFIAGLDPSDPLFRPIDSDDGTGATYDQLRARATVNVTLRLPPYLRPCNDLSATTWTVRRSVPTSANVAAESVFNWDASATSLDDQALGAVFAHFEP
;
A
#
# COMPACT_ATOMS: atom_id res chain seq x y z
N MET A 1 -7.70 16.38 38.96
CA MET A 1 -8.48 16.12 37.73
C MET A 1 -8.18 17.23 36.73
N PRO A 2 -7.37 16.98 35.69
CA PRO A 2 -7.09 17.99 34.68
C PRO A 2 -8.11 17.92 33.55
N LEU A 3 -8.64 19.08 33.18
CA LEU A 3 -9.59 19.27 32.08
C LEU A 3 -8.88 19.11 30.74
N LEU A 4 -9.28 18.11 29.97
CA LEU A 4 -8.87 17.90 28.58
C LEU A 4 -9.53 18.97 27.69
N HIS A 5 -8.73 19.88 27.14
CA HIS A 5 -9.15 20.74 26.04
C HIS A 5 -9.00 20.00 24.72
N HIS A 6 -10.14 19.66 24.10
CA HIS A 6 -10.17 19.18 22.72
C HIS A 6 -9.97 20.35 21.74
N PRO A 7 -9.13 20.20 20.70
CA PRO A 7 -9.06 21.17 19.62
C PRO A 7 -10.35 21.13 18.77
N PRO A 8 -10.76 22.26 18.16
CA PRO A 8 -11.97 22.32 17.36
C PRO A 8 -11.84 21.50 16.08
N ALA A 9 -12.84 20.66 15.82
CA ALA A 9 -12.99 19.94 14.56
C ALA A 9 -13.05 20.93 13.38
N LEU A 10 -12.12 20.79 12.44
CA LEU A 10 -12.11 21.50 11.17
C LEU A 10 -13.36 21.09 10.36
N ARG A 11 -14.43 21.89 10.45
CA ARG A 11 -15.62 21.70 9.61
C ARG A 11 -15.32 22.19 8.20
N LEU A 12 -15.09 21.25 7.28
CA LEU A 12 -15.11 21.52 5.84
C LEU A 12 -16.52 21.95 5.44
N ARG A 13 -16.76 23.26 5.36
CA ARG A 13 -17.98 23.82 4.74
C ARG A 13 -17.75 23.91 3.24
N PHE A 14 -18.27 22.94 2.49
CA PHE A 14 -18.41 23.08 1.04
C PHE A 14 -19.50 24.11 0.75
N ARG A 15 -19.11 25.32 0.35
CA ARG A 15 -20.05 26.33 -0.15
C ARG A 15 -20.23 26.11 -1.65
N ARG A 16 -21.25 25.37 -2.06
CA ARG A 16 -21.71 25.40 -3.46
C ARG A 16 -22.35 26.76 -3.72
N GLN A 17 -21.81 27.52 -4.66
CA GLN A 17 -22.50 28.68 -5.23
C GLN A 17 -23.27 28.19 -6.46
N GLY A 18 -24.58 28.01 -6.32
CA GLY A 18 -25.45 27.60 -7.43
C GLY A 18 -26.90 27.41 -6.97
N PRO A 19 -27.90 27.89 -7.73
CA PRO A 19 -29.29 27.90 -7.30
C PRO A 19 -29.98 26.60 -7.75
N TRP A 20 -29.88 25.55 -6.94
CA TRP A 20 -30.77 24.40 -7.05
C TRP A 20 -31.19 24.01 -5.63
N SER A 21 -32.41 24.39 -5.29
CA SER A 21 -33.13 23.96 -4.11
C SER A 21 -33.62 22.51 -4.29
N GLU A 22 -33.58 21.77 -3.19
CA GLU A 22 -34.37 20.58 -2.86
C GLU A 22 -33.87 19.18 -3.31
N THR A 23 -33.63 18.39 -2.26
CA THR A 23 -33.81 16.93 -2.13
C THR A 23 -33.17 16.00 -3.15
N CYS A 24 -32.13 15.28 -2.71
CA CYS A 24 -31.86 13.91 -3.15
C CYS A 24 -31.28 13.12 -1.97
N ALA A 25 -32.18 12.59 -1.13
CA ALA A 25 -31.92 11.35 -0.40
C ALA A 25 -32.00 10.22 -1.43
N GLY A 26 -30.86 9.61 -1.77
CA GLY A 26 -30.76 8.51 -2.71
C GLY A 26 -30.16 7.29 -2.03
N PHE A 27 -31.03 6.44 -1.50
CA PHE A 27 -30.72 5.05 -1.16
C PHE A 27 -30.33 4.32 -2.46
N VAL A 28 -29.14 3.73 -2.52
CA VAL A 28 -28.78 2.79 -3.59
C VAL A 28 -28.66 1.40 -2.96
N HIS A 29 -29.76 0.66 -3.01
CA HIS A 29 -29.74 -0.80 -2.92
C HIS A 29 -29.24 -1.35 -4.26
N TYR A 30 -28.09 -2.00 -4.26
CA TYR A 30 -27.67 -2.89 -5.36
C TYR A 30 -27.33 -4.26 -4.80
N GLY A 31 -28.39 -5.02 -4.46
CA GLY A 31 -28.30 -6.45 -4.28
C GLY A 31 -28.67 -7.13 -5.60
N ARG A 32 -27.69 -7.71 -6.29
CA ARG A 32 -27.95 -8.73 -7.32
C ARG A 32 -27.08 -9.94 -7.00
N GLU A 33 -27.75 -10.94 -6.45
CA GLU A 33 -27.25 -12.27 -6.21
C GLU A 33 -26.97 -12.95 -7.55
N CYS A 34 -25.70 -13.21 -7.87
CA CYS A 34 -25.34 -14.17 -8.91
C CYS A 34 -25.45 -15.58 -8.33
N ARG A 35 -26.60 -16.22 -8.55
CA ARG A 35 -26.78 -17.68 -8.40
C ARG A 35 -25.88 -18.39 -9.43
N MET A 36 -24.69 -18.80 -9.01
CA MET A 36 -23.84 -19.69 -9.80
C MET A 36 -24.17 -21.14 -9.47
N ASN A 37 -24.81 -21.82 -10.43
CA ASN A 37 -25.32 -23.17 -10.33
C ASN A 37 -24.19 -24.17 -10.67
N GLN A 38 -23.38 -24.55 -9.69
CA GLN A 38 -22.25 -25.47 -9.88
C GLN A 38 -22.74 -26.92 -9.79
N LYS A 39 -23.02 -27.53 -10.95
CA LYS A 39 -23.24 -28.97 -11.06
C LYS A 39 -21.88 -29.68 -10.99
N ILE A 40 -21.51 -30.15 -9.80
CA ILE A 40 -20.34 -31.00 -9.58
C ILE A 40 -20.68 -32.40 -10.07
N GLY A 41 -20.16 -32.76 -11.25
CA GLY A 41 -20.13 -34.14 -11.74
C GLY A 41 -18.98 -34.89 -11.08
N VAL A 42 -19.32 -35.81 -10.17
CA VAL A 42 -18.38 -36.76 -9.58
C VAL A 42 -18.16 -37.88 -10.61
N ILE A 43 -16.97 -37.94 -11.23
CA ILE A 43 -16.53 -39.12 -11.98
C ILE A 43 -15.44 -39.81 -11.15
N LEU A 44 -15.87 -40.84 -10.42
CA LEU A 44 -15.02 -41.88 -9.84
C LEU A 44 -14.48 -42.73 -11.00
N SER A 45 -13.19 -42.58 -11.32
CA SER A 45 -12.47 -43.53 -12.17
C SER A 45 -11.38 -44.20 -11.33
N LEU A 46 -11.75 -45.35 -10.76
CA LEU A 46 -10.88 -46.29 -10.07
C LEU A 46 -10.73 -47.51 -10.97
N CYS A 47 -9.54 -47.72 -11.54
CA CYS A 47 -9.00 -49.06 -11.75
C CYS A 47 -7.50 -48.99 -12.04
N SER A 48 -6.74 -49.19 -10.97
CA SER A 48 -5.34 -49.56 -10.97
C SER A 48 -5.16 -50.96 -11.57
N LEU A 49 -4.21 -51.11 -12.48
CA LEU A 49 -3.50 -52.36 -12.74
C LEU A 49 -2.03 -52.01 -12.94
N VAL A 50 -1.27 -52.11 -11.85
CA VAL A 50 0.19 -51.97 -11.84
C VAL A 50 0.76 -53.39 -11.80
N VAL A 51 1.42 -53.81 -12.87
CA VAL A 51 2.30 -54.97 -12.88
C VAL A 51 3.68 -54.52 -13.37
N GLY A 52 4.66 -54.62 -12.47
CA GLY A 52 6.04 -54.97 -12.77
C GLY A 52 6.95 -53.87 -13.34
N CYS A 53 7.81 -53.33 -12.47
CA CYS A 53 9.27 -53.54 -12.51
C CYS A 53 9.92 -52.68 -11.39
N VAL A 54 10.51 -53.33 -10.39
CA VAL A 54 11.34 -52.66 -9.38
C VAL A 54 12.70 -52.38 -10.01
N ALA A 55 12.96 -51.12 -10.30
CA ALA A 55 14.31 -50.57 -10.43
C ALA A 55 14.62 -49.77 -9.15
N PRO A 56 15.87 -49.78 -8.63
CA PRO A 56 16.23 -48.95 -7.49
C PRO A 56 16.34 -47.50 -7.97
N ALA A 57 15.23 -46.77 -7.95
CA ALA A 57 15.27 -45.33 -8.08
C ALA A 57 15.90 -44.79 -6.79
N GLY A 58 17.08 -44.17 -6.94
CA GLY A 58 17.70 -43.37 -5.91
C GLY A 58 16.66 -42.47 -5.25
N GLY A 59 16.76 -42.34 -3.93
CA GLY A 59 15.87 -41.49 -3.16
C GLY A 59 15.78 -40.14 -3.84
N ALA A 60 14.61 -39.83 -4.39
CA ALA A 60 14.26 -38.50 -4.76
C ALA A 60 14.20 -37.72 -3.46
N ASP A 61 15.28 -37.00 -3.20
CA ASP A 61 15.30 -35.70 -2.56
C ASP A 61 14.00 -34.95 -2.88
N VAL A 62 13.00 -35.13 -2.02
CA VAL A 62 11.94 -34.15 -1.76
C VAL A 62 12.61 -32.95 -1.10
N GLY A 63 13.40 -32.23 -1.89
CA GLY A 63 14.25 -31.15 -1.44
C GLY A 63 14.55 -30.22 -2.61
N ALA A 64 14.05 -28.98 -2.50
CA ALA A 64 14.34 -27.85 -3.37
C ALA A 64 13.66 -27.81 -4.76
N ASN A 65 12.32 -27.76 -4.77
CA ASN A 65 11.60 -26.99 -5.79
C ASN A 65 11.00 -25.72 -5.15
N ALA A 66 11.88 -24.90 -4.56
CA ALA A 66 11.64 -23.47 -4.55
C ALA A 66 12.21 -22.98 -5.89
N GLU A 67 11.34 -22.55 -6.81
CA GLU A 67 11.78 -22.04 -8.11
C GLU A 67 12.89 -21.00 -7.90
N ALA A 68 14.05 -21.28 -8.48
CA ALA A 68 15.16 -20.34 -8.43
C ALA A 68 14.75 -19.09 -9.19
N LEU A 69 14.60 -17.99 -8.46
CA LEU A 69 14.26 -16.68 -9.03
C LEU A 69 15.18 -16.34 -10.21
N SER A 70 14.58 -15.78 -11.25
CA SER A 70 15.29 -15.16 -12.37
C SER A 70 16.31 -14.12 -11.89
N ARG A 71 17.24 -13.73 -12.77
CA ARG A 71 18.21 -12.66 -12.43
C ARG A 71 17.48 -11.35 -12.14
N GLU A 72 16.43 -11.08 -12.90
CA GLU A 72 15.61 -9.89 -12.84
C GLU A 72 14.85 -9.82 -11.50
N GLU A 73 14.24 -10.93 -11.06
CA GLU A 73 13.57 -11.01 -9.74
C GLU A 73 14.55 -10.85 -8.58
N ARG A 74 15.76 -11.45 -8.66
CA ARG A 74 16.79 -11.27 -7.64
C ARG A 74 17.28 -9.83 -7.57
N ARG A 75 17.44 -9.17 -8.73
CA ARG A 75 17.78 -7.75 -8.80
C ARG A 75 16.67 -6.90 -8.21
N GLY A 76 15.41 -7.15 -8.59
CA GLY A 76 14.24 -6.45 -8.06
C GLY A 76 14.15 -6.55 -6.54
N ARG A 77 14.37 -7.75 -5.99
CA ARG A 77 14.44 -7.97 -4.54
C ARG A 77 15.56 -7.14 -3.89
N SER A 78 16.77 -7.18 -4.46
CA SER A 78 17.88 -6.40 -3.90
C SER A 78 17.59 -4.90 -3.89
N LEU A 79 16.98 -4.38 -4.95
CA LEU A 79 16.58 -2.97 -5.02
C LEU A 79 15.52 -2.65 -3.95
N PHE A 80 14.50 -3.50 -3.82
CA PHE A 80 13.43 -3.31 -2.85
C PHE A 80 13.94 -3.25 -1.41
N GLN A 81 14.91 -4.10 -1.05
CA GLN A 81 15.39 -4.26 0.32
C GLN A 81 16.52 -3.30 0.70
N HIS A 82 17.33 -2.86 -0.27
CA HIS A 82 18.61 -2.23 0.04
C HIS A 82 18.90 -0.93 -0.71
N GLU A 83 18.21 -0.65 -1.82
CA GLU A 83 18.52 0.53 -2.61
C GLU A 83 17.86 1.78 -2.00
N THR A 84 18.66 2.84 -1.87
CA THR A 84 18.22 4.13 -1.33
C THR A 84 18.08 5.20 -2.41
N PHE A 85 18.48 4.89 -3.64
CA PHE A 85 18.36 5.77 -4.81
C PHE A 85 19.01 7.15 -4.61
N GLY A 86 20.05 7.22 -3.77
CA GLY A 86 20.74 8.47 -3.43
C GLY A 86 19.93 9.41 -2.54
N GLY A 87 18.90 8.90 -1.88
CA GLY A 87 17.95 9.64 -1.06
C GLY A 87 18.26 9.68 0.43
N ASN A 88 17.22 9.94 1.22
CA ASN A 88 17.17 10.01 2.69
C ASN A 88 17.45 8.68 3.43
N GLY A 89 18.07 7.70 2.78
CA GLY A 89 18.50 6.44 3.40
C GLY A 89 17.39 5.42 3.65
N ARG A 90 16.18 5.63 3.12
CA ARG A 90 15.12 4.61 3.09
C ARG A 90 15.26 3.70 1.88
N ALA A 91 14.82 2.46 2.02
CA ALA A 91 14.55 1.53 0.92
C ALA A 91 13.05 1.27 0.82
N CYS A 92 12.57 0.60 -0.24
CA CYS A 92 11.15 0.24 -0.35
C CYS A 92 10.68 -0.58 0.87
N GLU A 93 11.53 -1.50 1.34
CA GLU A 93 11.28 -2.33 2.52
C GLU A 93 11.09 -1.51 3.80
N THR A 94 11.64 -0.30 3.92
CA THR A 94 11.46 0.54 5.11
C THR A 94 9.97 0.82 5.41
N CYS A 95 9.16 1.04 4.37
CA CYS A 95 7.72 1.28 4.50
C CYS A 95 6.88 0.05 4.12
N HIS A 96 7.36 -0.79 3.20
CA HIS A 96 6.70 -2.03 2.79
C HIS A 96 7.39 -3.24 3.42
N ARG A 97 7.27 -3.33 4.75
CA ARG A 97 7.99 -4.28 5.60
C ARG A 97 7.60 -5.72 5.30
N LEU A 98 8.56 -6.51 4.79
CA LEU A 98 8.33 -7.93 4.46
C LEU A 98 8.11 -8.78 5.72
N ASP A 99 8.69 -8.36 6.84
CA ASP A 99 8.45 -8.92 8.18
C ASP A 99 7.10 -8.49 8.79
N ASN A 100 6.33 -7.64 8.10
CA ASN A 100 5.00 -7.17 8.52
C ASN A 100 4.00 -7.09 7.35
N ASN A 101 3.81 -8.22 6.67
CA ASN A 101 2.79 -8.36 5.63
C ASN A 101 2.85 -7.28 4.51
N GLY A 102 4.06 -6.80 4.20
CA GLY A 102 4.31 -5.80 3.15
C GLY A 102 3.85 -4.38 3.49
N THR A 103 3.61 -4.05 4.76
CA THR A 103 3.07 -2.75 5.21
C THR A 103 3.59 -2.36 6.60
N ILE A 104 3.21 -1.18 7.07
CA ILE A 104 3.43 -0.70 8.44
C ILE A 104 2.09 -0.40 9.10
N ASP A 105 2.02 -0.66 10.39
CA ASP A 105 0.87 -0.34 11.25
C ASP A 105 1.37 0.20 12.61
N PRO A 106 0.48 0.78 13.44
CA PRO A 106 0.90 1.35 14.72
C PRO A 106 1.57 0.35 15.67
N GLU A 107 1.17 -0.93 15.66
CA GLU A 107 1.74 -1.96 16.53
C GLU A 107 3.18 -2.26 16.10
N PHE A 108 3.40 -2.41 14.80
CA PHE A 108 4.71 -2.59 14.22
C PHE A 108 5.65 -1.42 14.55
N ILE A 109 5.19 -0.19 14.33
CA ILE A 109 5.99 1.03 14.54
C ILE A 109 6.36 1.21 16.02
N ALA A 110 5.50 0.79 16.95
CA ALA A 110 5.77 0.87 18.38
C ALA A 110 6.98 0.01 18.81
N GLY A 111 7.33 -1.02 18.04
CA GLY A 111 8.50 -1.87 18.28
C GLY A 111 9.81 -1.38 17.66
N LEU A 112 9.79 -0.31 16.86
CA LEU A 112 10.97 0.17 16.14
C LEU A 112 11.88 1.04 17.01
N ASP A 113 13.19 0.94 16.75
CA ASP A 113 14.17 1.85 17.34
C ASP A 113 13.95 3.29 16.82
N PRO A 114 14.10 4.33 17.65
CA PRO A 114 13.98 5.72 17.19
C PRO A 114 14.92 6.11 16.04
N SER A 115 16.02 5.39 15.82
CA SER A 115 16.95 5.56 14.71
C SER A 115 16.59 4.79 13.44
N ASP A 116 15.50 3.99 13.46
CA ASP A 116 15.03 3.25 12.30
C ASP A 116 14.84 4.20 11.09
N PRO A 117 15.28 3.80 9.87
CA PRO A 117 15.15 4.63 8.68
C PRO A 117 13.73 5.09 8.36
N LEU A 118 12.69 4.47 8.93
CA LEU A 118 11.30 4.92 8.79
C LEU A 118 11.10 6.35 9.30
N PHE A 119 11.86 6.78 10.32
CA PHE A 119 11.75 8.12 10.90
C PHE A 119 12.58 9.13 10.10
N ARG A 120 11.94 9.80 9.12
CA ARG A 120 12.54 10.87 8.29
C ARG A 120 11.77 12.19 8.33
N PRO A 121 12.45 13.35 8.22
CA PRO A 121 11.81 14.65 8.34
C PRO A 121 10.55 14.81 7.47
N ILE A 122 10.57 14.29 6.24
CA ILE A 122 9.40 14.28 5.33
C ILE A 122 8.11 13.73 5.95
N ASP A 123 8.20 12.80 6.90
CA ASP A 123 7.06 12.15 7.55
C ASP A 123 6.82 12.59 9.00
N SER A 124 7.63 13.53 9.49
CA SER A 124 7.44 14.15 10.81
C SER A 124 6.17 15.01 10.83
N ASP A 125 5.71 15.38 12.01
CA ASP A 125 4.47 16.15 12.16
C ASP A 125 4.59 17.59 11.60
N ASP A 126 5.82 18.10 11.52
CA ASP A 126 6.17 19.47 11.15
C ASP A 126 7.17 19.58 9.97
N GLY A 127 7.60 18.46 9.40
CA GLY A 127 8.62 18.40 8.36
C GLY A 127 10.08 18.52 8.83
N THR A 128 10.35 18.69 10.14
CA THR A 128 11.69 18.94 10.68
C THR A 128 12.38 17.70 11.26
N GLY A 129 11.63 16.61 11.44
CA GLY A 129 12.10 15.41 12.14
C GLY A 129 12.00 15.46 13.66
N ALA A 130 11.36 16.48 14.25
CA ALA A 130 11.25 16.63 15.70
C ALA A 130 10.30 15.60 16.34
N THR A 131 9.14 15.37 15.74
CA THR A 131 8.10 14.47 16.27
C THR A 131 7.45 13.63 15.16
N TYR A 132 6.91 12.47 15.54
CA TYR A 132 6.35 11.47 14.61
C TYR A 132 5.01 10.94 15.12
N ASP A 133 4.21 11.78 15.75
CA ASP A 133 3.00 11.39 16.45
C ASP A 133 1.96 10.80 15.49
N GLN A 134 1.78 11.41 14.31
CA GLN A 134 0.86 10.86 13.31
C GLN A 134 1.35 9.55 12.70
N LEU A 135 2.67 9.41 12.51
CA LEU A 135 3.26 8.16 12.02
C LEU A 135 3.10 7.05 13.06
N ARG A 136 3.41 7.31 14.33
CA ARG A 136 3.27 6.32 15.42
C ARG A 136 1.82 5.95 15.70
N ALA A 137 0.93 6.95 15.78
CA ALA A 137 -0.45 6.70 16.18
C ALA A 137 -1.31 6.08 15.06
N ARG A 138 -0.96 6.31 13.79
CA ARG A 138 -1.82 5.97 12.64
C ARG A 138 -1.11 5.26 11.49
N ALA A 139 0.20 5.07 11.57
CA ALA A 139 1.01 4.51 10.47
C ALA A 139 0.75 5.23 9.13
N THR A 140 0.69 6.56 9.18
CA THR A 140 0.49 7.38 7.98
C THR A 140 1.73 8.16 7.62
N VAL A 141 2.00 8.26 6.32
CA VAL A 141 3.10 9.02 5.71
C VAL A 141 2.54 10.20 4.92
N ASN A 142 3.35 11.25 4.76
CA ASN A 142 3.01 12.42 3.98
C ASN A 142 3.16 12.10 2.48
N VAL A 143 2.09 12.25 1.72
CA VAL A 143 2.04 12.05 0.26
C VAL A 143 1.61 13.35 -0.40
N THR A 144 2.45 13.88 -1.28
CA THR A 144 2.16 15.11 -2.05
C THR A 144 1.46 14.75 -3.35
N LEU A 145 0.22 15.20 -3.49
CA LEU A 145 -0.62 14.97 -4.66
C LEU A 145 -0.62 16.20 -5.55
N ARG A 146 -0.67 16.00 -6.87
CA ARG A 146 -1.00 17.10 -7.79
C ARG A 146 -2.49 17.37 -7.75
N LEU A 147 -2.86 18.64 -7.63
CA LEU A 147 -4.25 19.05 -7.66
C LEU A 147 -4.72 19.18 -9.11
N PRO A 148 -5.96 18.73 -9.43
CA PRO A 148 -6.58 19.04 -10.70
C PRO A 148 -6.64 20.55 -10.98
N PRO A 149 -6.67 21.00 -12.25
CA PRO A 149 -6.67 22.43 -12.59
C PRO A 149 -7.81 23.24 -11.95
N TYR A 150 -8.94 22.58 -11.65
CA TYR A 150 -10.14 23.19 -11.08
C TYR A 150 -10.26 23.08 -9.56
N LEU A 151 -9.26 22.48 -8.88
CA LEU A 151 -9.23 22.37 -7.42
C LEU A 151 -8.11 23.25 -6.88
N ARG A 152 -8.48 24.20 -6.00
CA ARG A 152 -7.54 25.09 -5.31
C ARG A 152 -7.83 25.14 -3.80
N PRO A 153 -6.81 25.12 -2.95
CA PRO A 153 -6.97 25.39 -1.53
C PRO A 153 -7.53 26.80 -1.27
N CYS A 154 -8.45 26.96 -0.32
CA CYS A 154 -9.05 28.26 -0.04
C CYS A 154 -8.06 29.29 0.53
N ASN A 155 -6.99 28.82 1.16
CA ASN A 155 -5.93 29.62 1.77
C ASN A 155 -4.76 29.92 0.82
N ASP A 156 -4.68 29.21 -0.31
CA ASP A 156 -3.67 29.44 -1.34
C ASP A 156 -4.25 29.05 -2.71
N LEU A 157 -4.73 30.05 -3.44
CA LEU A 157 -5.32 29.84 -4.76
C LEU A 157 -4.28 29.54 -5.85
N SER A 158 -2.98 29.67 -5.54
CA SER A 158 -1.88 29.39 -6.46
C SER A 158 -1.37 27.95 -6.35
N ALA A 159 -1.65 27.26 -5.24
CA ALA A 159 -1.20 25.90 -5.01
C ALA A 159 -1.73 24.92 -6.07
N THR A 160 -0.80 24.17 -6.67
CA THR A 160 -1.07 23.08 -7.62
C THR A 160 -0.81 21.70 -7.02
N THR A 161 -0.41 21.65 -5.76
CA THR A 161 -0.16 20.41 -5.02
C THR A 161 -0.77 20.50 -3.63
N TRP A 162 -1.01 19.34 -3.01
CA TRP A 162 -1.49 19.24 -1.64
C TRP A 162 -0.94 17.99 -0.98
N THR A 163 -0.40 18.15 0.22
CA THR A 163 0.13 17.04 1.01
C THR A 163 -0.96 16.49 1.93
N VAL A 164 -1.17 15.18 1.84
CA VAL A 164 -2.10 14.45 2.71
C VAL A 164 -1.36 13.35 3.45
N ARG A 165 -1.91 12.92 4.59
CA ARG A 165 -1.44 11.71 5.27
C ARG A 165 -2.20 10.49 4.75
N ARG A 166 -1.46 9.47 4.30
CA ARG A 166 -2.03 8.20 3.81
C ARG A 166 -1.34 7.03 4.48
N SER A 167 -2.08 5.94 4.67
CA SER A 167 -1.48 4.66 5.07
C SER A 167 -0.63 4.10 3.92
N VAL A 168 0.38 3.32 4.28
CA VAL A 168 1.20 2.58 3.31
C VAL A 168 0.45 1.29 2.97
N PRO A 169 -0.05 1.10 1.74
CA PRO A 169 -0.75 -0.14 1.38
C PRO A 169 0.23 -1.32 1.40
N THR A 170 -0.30 -2.54 1.57
CA THR A 170 0.53 -3.75 1.48
C THR A 170 1.12 -3.90 0.07
N SER A 171 2.38 -4.33 0.01
CA SER A 171 3.01 -4.80 -1.23
C SER A 171 2.63 -6.25 -1.57
N ALA A 172 1.99 -6.98 -0.66
CA ALA A 172 1.57 -8.36 -0.90
C ALA A 172 0.47 -8.39 -1.97
N ASN A 173 0.63 -9.27 -2.96
CA ASN A 173 -0.31 -9.47 -4.08
C ASN A 173 -0.61 -8.22 -4.93
N VAL A 174 0.13 -7.13 -4.76
CA VAL A 174 -0.10 -5.87 -5.49
C VAL A 174 0.03 -6.05 -7.01
N ALA A 175 0.82 -7.04 -7.46
CA ALA A 175 0.95 -7.39 -8.88
C ALA A 175 -0.35 -7.91 -9.53
N ALA A 176 -1.35 -8.29 -8.73
CA ALA A 176 -2.67 -8.68 -9.23
C ALA A 176 -3.62 -7.49 -9.45
N GLU A 177 -3.25 -6.29 -9.00
CA GLU A 177 -4.05 -5.08 -9.14
C GLU A 177 -3.87 -4.46 -10.54
N SER A 178 -4.90 -3.76 -10.99
CA SER A 178 -4.87 -3.04 -12.29
C SER A 178 -4.62 -1.54 -12.14
N VAL A 179 -4.65 -1.02 -10.92
CA VAL A 179 -4.56 0.40 -10.59
C VAL A 179 -3.80 0.55 -9.27
N PHE A 180 -2.90 1.53 -9.21
CA PHE A 180 -2.00 1.73 -8.08
C PHE A 180 -2.17 3.12 -7.47
N ASN A 181 -1.68 3.26 -6.22
CA ASN A 181 -1.90 4.39 -5.33
C ASN A 181 -3.37 4.55 -4.89
N TRP A 182 -3.58 5.14 -3.71
CA TRP A 182 -4.92 5.39 -3.16
C TRP A 182 -5.82 6.27 -4.03
N ASP A 183 -5.24 7.06 -4.93
CA ASP A 183 -5.94 7.94 -5.88
C ASP A 183 -5.90 7.43 -7.32
N ALA A 184 -5.52 6.17 -7.55
CA ALA A 184 -5.47 5.57 -8.88
C ALA A 184 -4.56 6.33 -9.87
N SER A 185 -3.54 7.03 -9.35
CA SER A 185 -2.69 7.91 -10.17
C SER A 185 -1.64 7.15 -10.99
N ALA A 186 -1.30 5.92 -10.61
CA ALA A 186 -0.37 5.08 -11.35
C ALA A 186 -1.10 3.89 -11.98
N THR A 187 -0.73 3.57 -13.23
CA THR A 187 -1.39 2.52 -14.05
C THR A 187 -0.53 1.28 -14.28
N SER A 188 0.70 1.28 -13.77
CA SER A 188 1.58 0.12 -13.73
C SER A 188 2.41 0.13 -12.44
N LEU A 189 2.98 -1.03 -12.07
CA LEU A 189 3.92 -1.12 -10.95
C LEU A 189 5.19 -0.32 -11.21
N ASP A 190 5.66 -0.26 -12.46
CA ASP A 190 6.86 0.51 -12.81
C ASP A 190 6.63 2.02 -12.58
N ASP A 191 5.46 2.54 -12.98
CA ASP A 191 5.07 3.93 -12.78
C ASP A 191 4.89 4.24 -11.28
N GLN A 192 4.28 3.31 -10.53
CA GLN A 192 4.14 3.45 -9.08
C GLN A 192 5.51 3.44 -8.37
N ALA A 193 6.39 2.52 -8.72
CA ALA A 193 7.70 2.38 -8.08
C ALA A 193 8.58 3.59 -8.37
N LEU A 194 8.60 4.05 -9.62
CA LEU A 194 9.34 5.24 -10.01
C LEU A 194 8.78 6.50 -9.35
N GLY A 195 7.46 6.64 -9.27
CA GLY A 195 6.79 7.71 -8.55
C GLY A 195 7.17 7.74 -7.07
N ALA A 196 7.23 6.57 -6.42
CA ALA A 196 7.66 6.45 -5.04
C ALA A 196 9.12 6.90 -4.84
N VAL A 197 10.03 6.49 -5.74
CA VAL A 197 11.44 6.94 -5.73
C VAL A 197 11.53 8.46 -5.75
N PHE A 198 10.83 9.12 -6.66
CA PHE A 198 10.89 10.58 -6.75
C PHE A 198 10.20 11.32 -5.61
N ALA A 199 9.11 10.76 -5.06
CA ALA A 199 8.29 11.45 -4.07
C ALA A 199 8.70 11.22 -2.62
N HIS A 200 9.32 10.07 -2.30
CA HIS A 200 9.58 9.67 -0.92
C HIS A 200 11.06 9.45 -0.61
N PHE A 201 11.94 9.38 -1.60
CA PHE A 201 13.34 9.12 -1.32
C PHE A 201 14.14 10.40 -1.14
N GLU A 202 13.68 11.60 -1.54
CA GLU A 202 14.28 12.94 -1.30
C GLU A 202 15.82 12.97 -1.05
N PRO A 203 16.65 13.50 -1.98
CA PRO A 203 18.10 13.63 -1.78
C PRO A 203 18.47 14.57 -0.62
#